data_AF-A0A7Y2XT06-F1
#
_entry.id   AF-A0A7Y2XT06-F1
#
_cell.length_a   1.000
_cell.length_b   1.000
_cell.length_c   1.000
_cell.angle_alpha   90.00
_cell.angle_beta   90.00
_cell.angle_gamma   90.00
#
_symmetry.space_group_name_H-M   'P 1'
#
loop_
_entity.id
_entity.type
_entity.pdbx_description
1 polymer ?
#
loop_
_entity_poly.entity_id
_entity_poly.type
_entity_poly.pdbx_seq_one_letter_code
_entity_poly.pdbx_strand_id
1 'polypeptide(L)' 'MPDWLPELKNKDVLRADFIAGLTVALVLIPQSMAYAQLAGLPPYYGLYAS' A
#
# COMPACT_ATOMS: atom_id res chain seq x y z
N MET A 1 24.08 -6.41 -6.64
CA MET A 1 23.10 -5.68 -5.79
C MET A 1 21.95 -5.29 -6.70
N PRO A 2 20.70 -5.27 -6.23
CA PRO A 2 19.57 -4.85 -7.06
C PRO A 2 19.78 -3.42 -7.57
N ASP A 3 19.53 -3.20 -8.86
CA ASP A 3 19.89 -1.94 -9.54
C ASP A 3 19.06 -0.72 -9.09
N TRP A 4 17.94 -0.95 -8.39
CA TRP A 4 17.04 0.09 -7.85
C TRP A 4 17.48 0.65 -6.49
N LEU A 5 18.31 -0.07 -5.74
CA LEU A 5 18.74 0.33 -4.39
C LEU A 5 19.52 1.66 -4.33
N PRO A 6 20.39 2.00 -5.31
CA PRO A 6 21.10 3.28 -5.35
C PRO A 6 20.18 4.48 -5.58
N GLU A 7 19.05 4.30 -6.26
CA GLU A 7 18.11 5.37 -6.62
C GLU A 7 17.40 5.95 -5.39
N LEU A 8 17.21 5.13 -4.35
CA LEU A 8 16.67 5.53 -3.05
C LEU A 8 17.55 6.55 -2.30
N LYS A 9 18.82 6.76 -2.71
CA LYS A 9 19.63 7.85 -2.14
C LYS A 9 19.19 9.23 -2.62
N ASN A 10 18.42 9.30 -3.71
CA ASN A 10 17.87 10.55 -4.19
C ASN A 10 16.66 10.97 -3.35
N LYS A 11 16.72 12.15 -2.74
CA LYS A 11 15.66 12.69 -1.88
C LYS A 11 14.35 12.92 -2.64
N ASP A 12 14.41 13.20 -3.94
CA ASP A 12 13.22 13.41 -4.76
C ASP A 12 12.51 12.09 -5.07
N VAL A 13 13.29 11.02 -5.32
CA VAL A 13 12.77 9.65 -5.48
C VAL A 13 12.10 9.19 -4.19
N LEU A 14 12.74 9.39 -3.04
CA LEU A 14 12.15 9.05 -1.73
C LEU A 14 10.84 9.79 -1.45
N ARG A 15 10.74 11.09 -1.81
CA ARG A 15 9.51 11.86 -1.64
C ARG A 15 8.41 11.38 -2.57
N ALA A 16 8.75 11.09 -3.83
CA ALA A 16 7.80 10.55 -4.79
C ALA A 16 7.27 9.18 -4.35
N ASP A 17 8.15 8.26 -3.94
CA ASP A 17 7.80 6.93 -3.45
C ASP A 17 6.95 6.99 -2.18
N PHE A 18 7.23 7.95 -1.28
CA PHE A 18 6.42 8.14 -0.08
C PHE A 18 4.98 8.57 -0.41
N ILE A 19 4.80 9.53 -1.33
CA ILE A 19 3.48 9.99 -1.75
C ILE A 19 2.74 8.88 -2.52
N ALA A 20 3.45 8.16 -3.39
CA ALA A 20 2.90 7.03 -4.13
C ALA A 20 2.46 5.92 -3.17
N GLY A 21 3.31 5.56 -2.20
CA GLY A 21 3.00 4.56 -1.17
C GLY A 21 1.81 4.95 -0.30
N LEU A 22 1.72 6.23 0.11
CA LEU A 22 0.56 6.74 0.86
C LEU A 22 -0.73 6.66 0.04
N THR A 23 -0.66 7.04 -1.23
CA THR A 23 -1.82 6.98 -2.14
C THR A 23 -2.30 5.54 -2.32
N VAL A 24 -1.36 4.61 -2.56
CA VAL A 24 -1.65 3.18 -2.71
C VAL A 24 -2.25 2.61 -1.43
N ALA A 25 -1.71 2.95 -0.25
CA ALA A 25 -2.26 2.51 1.03
C ALA A 25 -3.70 3.00 1.25
N LEU A 26 -3.98 4.26 0.93
CA LEU A 26 -5.33 4.84 1.04
C LEU A 26 -6.34 4.17 0.10
N VAL A 27 -5.91 3.69 -1.07
CA VAL A 27 -6.76 2.94 -2.01
C VAL A 27 -6.95 1.48 -1.55
N LEU A 28 -5.91 0.86 -1.00
CA LEU A 28 -5.95 -0.54 -0.54
C LEU A 28 -6.91 -0.76 0.64
N ILE A 29 -7.04 0.22 1.53
CA ILE A 29 -7.93 0.14 2.71
C ILE A 29 -9.42 -0.09 2.33
N PRO A 30 -10.07 0.78 1.53
CA PRO A 30 -11.45 0.54 1.10
C PRO A 30 -11.56 -0.66 0.17
N GLN A 31 -10.55 -0.93 -0.67
CA GLN A 31 -10.53 -2.08 -1.56
C GLN A 31 -10.51 -3.41 -0.79
N SER A 32 -9.68 -3.54 0.25
CA SER A 32 -9.60 -4.75 1.08
C SER A 32 -10.88 -4.96 1.90
N MET A 33 -11.50 -3.89 2.39
CA MET A 33 -12.81 -3.95 3.06
C MET A 33 -13.92 -4.44 2.13
N ALA A 34 -13.95 -3.98 0.87
CA ALA A 34 -14.92 -4.46 -0.11
C ALA A 34 -14.76 -5.96 -0.40
N TYR A 35 -13.51 -6.44 -0.53
CA TYR A 35 -13.25 -7.88 -0.71
C TYR A 35 -13.63 -8.71 0.51
N ALA A 36 -13.38 -8.21 1.74
CA ALA A 36 -13.82 -8.88 2.96
C ALA A 36 -15.35 -9.00 3.02
N GLN A 37 -16.08 -7.95 2.64
CA GLN A 37 -17.54 -7.98 2.55
C GLN A 37 -18.06 -8.98 1.50
N LEU A 38 -17.44 -9.03 0.31
CA LEU A 38 -17.78 -10.01 -0.73
C LEU A 38 -17.53 -11.46 -0.27
N ALA A 39 -16.52 -11.68 0.57
CA ALA A 39 -16.23 -12.98 1.18
C ALA A 39 -17.15 -13.34 2.36
N GLY A 40 -18.11 -12.47 2.72
CA GLY A 40 -18.99 -12.68 3.88
C GLY A 40 -18.30 -12.51 5.23
N LEU A 41 -17.09 -11.95 5.25
CA LEU A 41 -16.29 -11.72 6.45
C LEU A 41 -16.51 -10.29 6.97
N PRO A 42 -16.38 -10.07 8.28
CA PRO A 42 -16.44 -8.72 8.82
C PRO A 42 -15.34 -7.82 8.23
N PRO A 43 -15.63 -6.56 7.83
CA PRO A 43 -14.71 -5.70 7.08
C PRO A 43 -13.34 -5.46 7.74
N TYR A 44 -13.29 -5.53 9.08
CA TYR A 44 -12.06 -5.34 9.87
C TYR A 44 -11.05 -6.48 9.69
N TYR A 45 -11.44 -7.66 9.20
CA TYR A 45 -10.49 -8.71 8.82
C TYR A 45 -9.59 -8.30 7.64
N GLY A 46 -10.06 -7.38 6.77
CA GLY A 46 -9.25 -6.82 5.68
C GLY A 46 -8.06 -5.98 6.16
N LEU A 47 -8.10 -5.47 7.39
CA LEU A 47 -7.02 -4.69 8.02
C LEU A 47 -5.94 -5.56 8.68
N TYR A 48 -6.27 -6.81 9.06
CA TYR A 48 -5.33 -7.74 9.71
C TYR A 48 -4.62 -8.70 8.73
N ALA A 49 -5.10 -8.80 7.49
CA ALA A 49 -4.53 -9.69 6.47
C ALA A 49 -3.52 -9.00 5.52
N SER A 50 -3.23 -7.70 5.73
CA SER A 50 -2.23 -6.94 4.98
C SER A 50 -0.88 -6.89 5.70
#